data_AF-X1CJL8-F1
#
_entry.id   AF-X1CJL8-F1
#
_cell.length_a   1.000
_cell.length_b   1.000
_cell.length_c   1.000
_cell.angle_alpha   90.00
_cell.angle_beta   90.00
_cell.angle_gamma   90.00
#
_symmetry.space_group_name_H-M   'P 1'
#
loop_
_entity.id
_entity.type
_entity.pdbx_description
1 polymer ?
#
loop_
_entity_poly.entity_id
_entity_poly.type
_entity_poly.pdbx_seq_one_letter_code
_entity_poly.pdbx_strand_id
1 'polypeptide(L)'
;MGTIHRIERYSKEENYDLIGIGVPKTVDNDLFGTDHTPGFPSAARYIALSVMQAGILARDMQKVDQFVIFQAIGREAGWLTAASAAGKRDAADAPHILCLPE
;
A
#
# COMPACT_ATOMS: atom_id res chain seq x y z
N MET A 1 16.66 -3.81 3.47
CA MET A 1 18.01 -3.21 3.66
C MET A 1 19.15 -4.22 3.83
N GLY A 2 18.89 -5.52 3.98
CA GLY A 2 19.96 -6.51 4.19
C GLY A 2 20.99 -6.63 3.04
N THR A 3 20.63 -6.31 1.80
CA THR A 3 21.56 -6.40 0.65
C THR A 3 22.73 -5.43 0.78
N ILE A 4 22.46 -4.13 0.98
CA ILE A 4 23.55 -3.14 1.05
C ILE A 4 24.46 -3.39 2.26
N HIS A 5 23.89 -3.82 3.38
CA HIS A 5 24.68 -4.21 4.56
C HIS A 5 25.60 -5.41 4.27
N ARG A 6 25.13 -6.43 3.54
CA ARG A 6 25.96 -7.57 3.14
C ARG A 6 27.07 -7.16 2.17
N ILE A 7 26.78 -6.25 1.24
CA ILE A 7 27.77 -5.73 0.29
C ILE A 7 28.84 -4.93 1.03
N GLU A 8 28.45 -3.99 1.89
CA GLU A 8 29.37 -3.20 2.70
C GLU A 8 30.29 -4.09 3.55
N ARG A 9 29.72 -5.12 4.19
CA ARG A 9 30.49 -6.10 4.97
C ARG A 9 31.50 -6.85 4.11
N TYR A 10 31.07 -7.36 2.95
CA TYR A 10 31.95 -8.06 2.02
C TYR A 10 33.09 -7.15 1.50
N SER A 11 32.78 -5.91 1.13
CA SER A 11 33.80 -4.95 0.70
C SER A 11 34.87 -4.70 1.76
N LYS A 12 34.48 -4.61 3.04
CA LYS A 12 35.43 -4.49 4.15
C LYS A 12 36.34 -5.72 4.29
N GLU A 13 35.82 -6.93 4.07
CA GLU A 13 36.61 -8.18 4.10
C GLU A 13 37.67 -8.20 2.98
N GLU A 14 37.38 -7.58 1.84
CA GLU A 14 38.29 -7.44 0.69
C GLU A 14 39.20 -6.19 0.75
N ASN A 15 39.28 -5.51 1.91
CA ASN A 15 40.01 -4.25 2.07
C ASN A 15 39.61 -3.15 1.08
N TYR A 16 38.34 -3.14 0.67
CA TYR A 16 37.76 -2.12 -0.20
C TYR A 16 36.82 -1.21 0.60
N ASP A 17 37.18 0.07 0.71
CA ASP A 17 36.37 1.04 1.43
C ASP A 17 35.12 1.42 0.60
N LEU A 18 33.96 0.95 1.06
CA LEU A 18 32.66 1.20 0.46
C LEU A 18 31.69 1.62 1.56
N ILE A 19 31.02 2.76 1.35
CA ILE A 19 29.91 3.20 2.20
C ILE A 19 28.60 2.92 1.48
N GLY A 20 27.75 2.10 2.11
CA GLY A 20 26.44 1.75 1.59
C GLY A 20 25.30 2.43 2.35
N ILE A 21 24.38 3.08 1.64
CA ILE A 21 23.19 3.72 2.23
C ILE A 21 21.93 3.05 1.68
N GLY A 22 21.11 2.52 2.59
CA GLY A 22 19.80 1.97 2.23
C GLY A 22 18.74 3.07 2.21
N VAL A 23 18.07 3.25 1.07
CA VAL A 23 16.90 4.16 0.98
C VAL A 23 15.62 3.32 1.14
N PRO A 24 14.81 3.52 2.20
CA PRO A 24 13.59 2.75 2.40
C PRO A 24 12.59 3.03 1.29
N LYS A 25 11.97 1.97 0.74
CA LYS A 25 10.88 2.08 -0.22
C LYS A 25 10.02 0.83 -0.16
N THR A 26 8.73 1.01 0.04
CA THR A 26 7.69 -0.01 -0.09
C THR A 26 6.36 0.72 -0.24
N VAL A 27 5.44 0.16 -1.01
CA VAL A 27 4.07 0.69 -1.08
C VAL A 27 3.19 0.06 -0.01
N ASP A 28 3.63 -1.05 0.59
CA ASP A 28 2.89 -1.77 1.62
C ASP A 28 2.96 -1.07 3.00
N ASN A 29 3.83 -0.06 3.16
CA ASN A 29 4.03 0.70 4.41
C ASN A 29 4.38 -0.16 5.63
N ASP A 30 5.15 -1.22 5.43
CA ASP A 30 5.45 -2.28 6.40
C ASP A 30 6.89 -2.21 6.96
N LEU A 31 7.64 -1.13 6.72
CA LEU A 31 8.99 -0.97 7.25
C LEU A 31 8.97 -0.36 8.66
N PHE A 32 9.57 -1.07 9.62
CA PHE A 32 9.83 -0.54 10.96
C PHE A 32 10.83 0.64 10.93
N GLY A 33 10.61 1.62 11.82
CA GLY A 33 11.51 2.77 12.02
C GLY A 33 11.20 4.00 11.16
N THR A 34 10.14 3.97 10.37
CA THR A 34 9.57 5.15 9.69
C THR A 34 8.06 5.14 9.84
N ASP A 35 7.45 6.32 9.90
CA ASP A 35 5.99 6.49 9.96
C ASP A 35 5.33 6.15 8.61
N HIS A 36 5.95 6.63 7.52
CA HIS A 36 5.52 6.33 6.17
C HIS A 36 6.70 6.00 5.26
N THR A 37 6.46 5.10 4.29
CA THR A 37 7.46 4.71 3.30
C THR A 37 7.23 5.42 1.96
N PRO A 38 8.29 5.82 1.25
CA PRO A 38 8.16 6.40 -0.08
C PRO A 38 7.34 5.51 -1.03
N GLY A 39 6.34 6.12 -1.65
CA GLY A 39 5.41 5.47 -2.57
C GLY A 39 4.05 5.12 -1.94
N PHE A 40 3.98 4.87 -0.62
CA PHE A 40 2.72 4.53 0.04
C PHE A 40 1.66 5.64 -0.09
N PRO A 41 1.92 6.93 0.22
CA PRO A 41 0.86 7.96 0.18
C PRO A 41 0.24 8.12 -1.21
N SER A 42 1.04 8.00 -2.27
CA SER A 42 0.57 8.04 -3.65
C SER A 42 -0.33 6.84 -3.99
N ALA A 43 0.10 5.63 -3.60
CA ALA A 43 -0.68 4.41 -3.79
C ALA A 43 -1.98 4.42 -2.96
N ALA A 44 -1.91 4.82 -1.69
CA ALA A 44 -3.04 4.99 -0.80
C ALA A 44 -4.09 5.96 -1.39
N ARG A 45 -3.64 7.12 -1.90
CA ARG A 45 -4.52 8.09 -2.57
C ARG A 45 -5.16 7.51 -3.84
N TYR A 46 -4.41 6.75 -4.64
CA TYR A 46 -4.96 6.07 -5.80
C TYR A 46 -6.08 5.11 -5.40
N ILE A 47 -5.83 4.23 -4.42
CA ILE A 47 -6.81 3.25 -3.94
C ILE A 47 -8.07 3.95 -3.38
N ALA A 48 -7.90 4.99 -2.56
CA ALA A 48 -9.03 5.77 -2.02
C ALA A 48 -9.92 6.35 -3.13
N LEU A 49 -9.32 6.97 -4.14
CA LEU A 49 -10.07 7.57 -5.25
C LEU A 49 -10.71 6.51 -6.14
N SER A 50 -10.00 5.41 -6.43
CA SER A 50 -10.51 4.32 -7.27
C SER A 50 -11.70 3.60 -6.61
N VAL A 51 -11.63 3.32 -5.30
CA VAL A 51 -12.74 2.68 -4.58
C VAL A 51 -13.94 3.62 -4.47
N MET A 52 -13.72 4.91 -4.22
CA MET A 52 -14.78 5.91 -4.24
C MET A 52 -15.49 5.96 -5.60
N GLN A 53 -14.73 5.99 -6.70
CA GLN A 53 -15.28 5.98 -8.06
C GLN A 53 -16.02 4.66 -8.38
N ALA A 54 -15.45 3.52 -7.99
CA ALA A 54 -16.07 2.22 -8.15
C ALA A 54 -17.40 2.10 -7.36
N GLY A 55 -17.47 2.70 -6.17
CA GLY A 55 -18.70 2.78 -5.38
C GLY A 55 -19.81 3.58 -6.06
N ILE A 56 -19.45 4.69 -6.72
CA ILE A 56 -20.41 5.49 -7.51
C ILE A 56 -20.95 4.65 -8.68
N LEU A 57 -20.08 3.93 -9.39
CA LEU A 57 -20.50 3.04 -10.46
C LEU A 57 -21.43 1.93 -9.96
N ALA A 58 -21.07 1.27 -8.85
CA ALA A 58 -21.88 0.22 -8.23
C ALA A 58 -23.27 0.71 -7.82
N ARG A 59 -23.35 1.93 -7.26
CA ARG A 59 -24.63 2.58 -6.92
C ARG A 59 -25.51 2.77 -8.17
N ASP A 60 -24.93 3.22 -9.27
CA ASP A 60 -25.69 3.52 -10.49
C ASP A 60 -26.08 2.24 -11.26
N MET A 61 -25.34 1.14 -11.07
CA MET A 61 -25.55 -0.14 -11.75
C MET A 61 -26.37 -1.18 -10.96
N GLN A 62 -26.97 -0.82 -9.81
CA GLN A 62 -27.66 -1.72 -8.86
C GLN A 62 -28.67 -2.72 -9.45
N LYS A 63 -29.20 -2.49 -10.65
CA LYS A 63 -30.15 -3.41 -11.32
C LYS A 63 -29.49 -4.44 -12.24
N VAL A 64 -28.22 -4.26 -12.59
CA VAL A 64 -27.49 -5.03 -13.61
C VAL A 64 -26.19 -5.61 -13.07
N ASP A 65 -25.46 -4.84 -12.27
CA ASP A 65 -24.23 -5.29 -11.61
C ASP A 65 -24.24 -4.81 -10.15
N GLN A 66 -24.50 -5.75 -9.24
CA GLN A 66 -24.83 -5.46 -7.85
C GLN A 66 -23.59 -5.37 -6.94
N PHE A 67 -22.47 -5.95 -7.36
CA PHE A 67 -21.31 -6.11 -6.50
C PHE A 67 -20.03 -5.77 -7.25
N VAL A 68 -19.22 -4.91 -6.65
CA VAL A 68 -17.87 -4.62 -7.13
C VAL A 68 -16.86 -5.17 -6.14
N ILE A 69 -15.96 -6.02 -6.64
CA ILE A 69 -14.82 -6.52 -5.87
C ILE A 69 -13.58 -5.77 -6.35
N PHE A 70 -12.94 -5.04 -5.43
CA PHE A 70 -11.73 -4.27 -5.71
C PHE A 70 -10.54 -4.91 -4.97
N GLN A 71 -9.58 -5.46 -5.72
CA GLN A 71 -8.37 -6.04 -5.15
C GLN A 71 -7.27 -4.98 -5.03
N ALA A 72 -6.85 -4.69 -3.80
CA ALA A 72 -5.63 -3.95 -3.52
C ALA A 72 -4.43 -4.90 -3.39
N ILE A 73 -3.22 -4.36 -3.56
CA ILE A 73 -1.97 -5.04 -3.18
C ILE A 73 -1.74 -4.90 -1.68
N GLY A 74 -1.03 -5.87 -1.08
CA GLY A 74 -0.76 -5.94 0.35
C GLY A 74 -0.72 -7.39 0.80
N ARG A 75 0.46 -8.03 0.74
CA ARG A 75 0.60 -9.47 1.02
C ARG A 75 0.44 -9.79 2.49
N GLU A 76 1.13 -9.03 3.34
CA GLU A 76 1.23 -9.27 4.78
C GLU A 76 0.68 -8.09 5.60
N ALA A 77 0.37 -6.97 4.95
CA ALA A 77 -0.13 -5.76 5.59
C ALA A 77 -1.28 -5.15 4.79
N GLY A 78 -2.32 -4.71 5.50
CA GLY A 78 -3.57 -4.21 4.95
C GLY A 78 -3.60 -2.71 4.69
N TRP A 79 -2.48 -2.00 4.82
CA TRP A 79 -2.42 -0.52 4.77
C TRP A 79 -3.06 0.09 3.52
N LEU A 80 -2.84 -0.49 2.34
CA LEU A 80 -3.42 0.02 1.10
C LEU A 80 -4.92 -0.28 0.99
N THR A 81 -5.37 -1.48 1.40
CA THR A 81 -6.79 -1.79 1.47
C THR A 81 -7.49 -0.86 2.47
N ALA A 82 -6.91 -0.65 3.65
CA ALA A 82 -7.42 0.26 4.67
C ALA A 82 -7.51 1.71 4.15
N ALA A 83 -6.54 2.16 3.35
CA ALA A 83 -6.55 3.49 2.75
C ALA A 83 -7.79 3.76 1.87
N SER A 84 -8.45 2.72 1.34
CA SER A 84 -9.69 2.90 0.58
C SER A 84 -10.80 3.59 1.38
N ALA A 85 -10.81 3.41 2.71
CA ALA A 85 -11.80 4.05 3.58
C ALA A 85 -11.64 5.56 3.68
N ALA A 86 -10.47 6.11 3.33
CA ALA A 86 -10.21 7.56 3.41
C ALA A 86 -11.07 8.39 2.44
N GLY A 87 -11.62 7.77 1.38
CA GLY A 87 -12.54 8.43 0.45
C GLY A 87 -14.01 8.41 0.87
N LYS A 88 -14.37 7.65 1.92
CA LYS A 88 -15.75 7.43 2.37
C LYS A 88 -16.28 8.67 3.10
N ARG A 89 -17.46 9.17 2.73
CA ARG A 89 -18.08 10.36 3.36
C ARG A 89 -19.30 9.97 4.18
N ASP A 90 -20.11 9.06 3.65
CA ASP A 90 -21.31 8.55 4.28
C ASP A 90 -21.26 7.03 4.47
N ALA A 91 -22.11 6.50 5.35
CA ALA A 91 -22.18 5.06 5.60
C ALA A 91 -22.47 4.24 4.33
N ALA A 92 -23.21 4.83 3.38
CA ALA A 92 -23.60 4.21 2.12
C ALA A 92 -22.48 4.19 1.05
N ASP A 93 -21.42 4.98 1.20
CA ASP A 93 -20.32 5.02 0.21
C ASP A 93 -19.46 3.75 0.26
N ALA A 94 -18.81 3.39 -0.84
CA ALA A 94 -17.77 2.36 -0.80
C ALA A 94 -16.53 2.87 -0.01
N PRO A 95 -15.73 1.98 0.62
CA PRO A 95 -15.93 0.54 0.74
C PRO A 95 -17.05 0.18 1.73
N HIS A 96 -17.79 -0.90 1.41
CA HIS A 96 -18.81 -1.49 2.30
C HIS A 96 -18.25 -2.64 3.14
N ILE A 97 -17.30 -3.40 2.57
CA ILE A 97 -16.61 -4.51 3.22
C ILE A 97 -15.11 -4.33 2.97
N LEU A 98 -14.31 -4.53 4.01
CA LEU A 98 -12.85 -4.55 3.93
C LEU A 98 -12.35 -5.93 4.36
N CYS A 99 -11.55 -6.56 3.48
CA CYS A 99 -10.84 -7.79 3.80
C CYS A 99 -9.35 -7.45 3.88
N LEU A 100 -8.79 -7.55 5.09
CA LEU A 100 -7.39 -7.26 5.37
C LEU A 100 -6.62 -8.59 5.55
N PRO A 101 -5.28 -8.61 5.29
CA PRO A 101 -4.45 -9.77 5.56
C PRO A 101 -4.22 -10.03 7.06
N GLU A 102 -4.38 -9.03 7.93
CA GLU A 102 -4.41 -9.15 9.40
C GLU A 102 -5.69 -9.82 9.93
#